data_AF-A0A5C5X239-F1
#
_entry.id   AF-A0A5C5X239-F1
#
_cell.length_a   1.000
_cell.length_b   1.000
_cell.length_c   1.000
_cell.angle_alpha   90.00
_cell.angle_beta   90.00
_cell.angle_gamma   90.00
#
_symmetry.space_group_name_H-M   'P 1'
#
loop_
_entity.id
_entity.type
_entity.pdbx_description
1 polymer ?
#
loop_
_entity_poly.entity_id
_entity_poly.type
_entity_poly.pdbx_seq_one_letter_code
_entity_poly.pdbx_strand_id
1 'polypeptide(L)'
;MKTRPTPIFSVFAGAVALAACLSTTTCHAQSAVLSEIYGRGVHAYNAGQYDRASEWLNMAIDNGYRDPRAYYFLGFSSAASGRQVEAEGSFQQGAQLEASGAFGNSVGRSISRIQGPMRLQLEQIRETARLNALATGQARSKARYGELGVPADGMAPLNDMAPAADAAAANNPAAAARPRGVMAPAVPAGEDPFADDLDQDPVVESNDVLEGVAENAVPAEGEAPAAAEPAGEGSPFDAPSSDPFANPGGGDAEDPFSSGGSDDPFDF
;
A
#
# COMPACT_ATOMS: atom_id res chain seq x y z
N MET A 1 -32.74 -63.23 5.58
CA MET A 1 -33.34 -61.92 5.90
C MET A 1 -32.56 -60.85 5.16
N LYS A 2 -33.22 -60.06 4.30
CA LYS A 2 -32.59 -59.11 3.37
C LYS A 2 -33.19 -57.73 3.69
N THR A 3 -32.46 -56.89 4.41
CA THR A 3 -32.89 -55.55 4.80
C THR A 3 -32.69 -54.59 3.63
N ARG A 4 -33.77 -53.92 3.21
CA ARG A 4 -33.72 -52.86 2.20
C ARG A 4 -33.39 -51.53 2.90
N PRO A 5 -32.41 -50.74 2.43
CA PRO A 5 -32.18 -49.40 2.95
C PRO A 5 -33.26 -48.43 2.44
N THR A 6 -33.78 -47.63 3.37
CA THR A 6 -34.82 -46.61 3.18
C THR A 6 -34.30 -45.38 2.41
N PRO A 7 -35.12 -44.73 1.55
CA PRO A 7 -34.71 -43.62 0.68
C PRO A 7 -34.60 -42.25 1.38
N ILE A 8 -34.72 -42.19 2.71
CA ILE A 8 -34.78 -40.93 3.48
C ILE A 8 -33.38 -40.30 3.61
N PHE A 9 -32.32 -41.11 3.58
CA PHE A 9 -30.94 -40.62 3.69
C PHE A 9 -30.43 -39.88 2.45
N SER A 10 -31.05 -40.08 1.28
CA SER A 10 -30.59 -39.48 0.02
C SER A 10 -31.07 -38.04 -0.18
N VAL A 11 -32.20 -37.66 0.44
CA VAL A 11 -32.76 -36.31 0.34
C VAL A 11 -32.00 -35.30 1.22
N PHE A 12 -31.48 -35.76 2.37
CA PHE A 12 -30.70 -34.90 3.27
C PHE A 12 -29.32 -34.52 2.71
N ALA A 13 -28.70 -35.40 1.92
CA ALA A 13 -27.42 -35.11 1.27
C ALA A 13 -27.54 -34.06 0.14
N GLY A 14 -28.67 -34.03 -0.58
CA GLY A 14 -28.93 -33.04 -1.62
C GLY A 14 -29.17 -31.62 -1.09
N ALA A 15 -29.83 -31.49 0.07
CA ALA A 15 -30.11 -30.19 0.68
C ALA A 15 -28.85 -29.50 1.24
N VAL A 16 -27.87 -30.26 1.73
CA VAL A 16 -26.60 -29.72 2.23
C VAL A 16 -25.69 -29.27 1.07
N ALA A 17 -25.70 -29.97 -0.06
CA ALA A 17 -24.93 -29.59 -1.24
C ALA A 17 -25.46 -28.31 -1.93
N LEU A 18 -26.78 -28.10 -1.93
CA LEU A 18 -27.38 -26.86 -2.46
C LEU A 18 -27.10 -25.65 -1.55
N ALA A 19 -27.12 -25.84 -0.22
CA ALA A 19 -26.82 -24.79 0.75
C ALA A 19 -25.34 -24.33 0.72
N ALA A 20 -24.40 -25.25 0.43
CA ALA A 20 -22.98 -24.91 0.36
C ALA A 20 -22.62 -24.08 -0.89
N CYS A 21 -23.40 -24.17 -1.98
CA CYS A 21 -23.16 -23.40 -3.20
C CYS A 21 -23.70 -21.95 -3.14
N LEU A 22 -24.61 -21.66 -2.20
CA LEU A 22 -25.19 -20.32 -2.01
C LEU A 22 -24.34 -19.41 -1.11
N SER A 23 -23.39 -19.97 -0.35
CA SER A 23 -22.60 -19.21 0.64
C SER A 23 -21.37 -18.50 0.07
N THR A 24 -20.93 -18.81 -1.15
CA THR A 24 -19.75 -18.18 -1.78
C THR A 24 -20.09 -16.88 -2.49
N THR A 25 -21.33 -16.69 -2.93
CA THR A 25 -21.73 -15.49 -3.70
C THR A 25 -21.96 -14.26 -2.80
N THR A 26 -22.33 -14.47 -1.53
CA THR A 26 -22.61 -13.37 -0.58
C THR A 26 -21.36 -12.58 -0.18
N CYS A 27 -20.17 -13.18 -0.26
CA CYS A 27 -18.91 -12.51 0.12
C CYS A 27 -18.55 -11.34 -0.80
N HIS A 28 -18.74 -11.48 -2.12
CA HIS A 28 -18.37 -10.45 -3.09
C HIS A 28 -19.33 -9.26 -3.09
N ALA A 29 -20.64 -9.52 -2.97
CA ALA A 29 -21.65 -8.46 -2.95
C ALA A 29 -21.59 -7.61 -1.66
N GLN A 30 -21.35 -8.23 -0.50
CA GLN A 30 -21.19 -7.50 0.77
C GLN A 30 -19.98 -6.57 0.73
N SER A 31 -18.87 -7.03 0.16
CA SER A 31 -17.66 -6.19 0.00
C SER A 31 -17.92 -4.97 -0.89
N ALA A 32 -18.69 -5.12 -1.98
CA ALA A 32 -19.03 -4.01 -2.87
C ALA A 32 -19.90 -2.94 -2.19
N VAL A 33 -20.94 -3.34 -1.46
CA VAL A 33 -21.82 -2.40 -0.74
C VAL A 33 -21.05 -1.65 0.36
N LEU A 34 -20.19 -2.35 1.11
CA LEU A 34 -19.38 -1.70 2.14
C LEU A 34 -18.34 -0.73 1.55
N SER A 35 -17.78 -1.05 0.38
CA SER A 35 -16.90 -0.13 -0.35
C SER A 35 -17.63 1.12 -0.82
N GLU A 36 -18.88 0.99 -1.26
CA GLU A 36 -19.72 2.14 -1.62
C GLU A 36 -20.00 3.04 -0.40
N ILE A 37 -20.37 2.44 0.74
CA ILE A 37 -20.60 3.16 1.99
C ILE A 37 -19.34 3.92 2.43
N TYR A 38 -18.17 3.25 2.37
CA TYR A 38 -16.87 3.90 2.59
C TYR A 38 -16.66 5.09 1.64
N GLY A 39 -16.92 4.92 0.35
CA GLY A 39 -16.80 5.97 -0.65
C GLY A 39 -17.66 7.19 -0.30
N ARG A 40 -18.92 6.98 0.11
CA ARG A 40 -19.81 8.05 0.59
C ARG A 40 -19.23 8.79 1.80
N GLY A 41 -18.65 8.06 2.76
CA GLY A 41 -17.97 8.65 3.91
C GLY A 41 -16.79 9.55 3.52
N VAL A 42 -15.94 9.09 2.60
CA VAL A 42 -14.81 9.89 2.09
C VAL A 42 -15.30 11.12 1.32
N HIS A 43 -16.35 11.00 0.51
CA HIS A 43 -16.95 12.15 -0.17
C HIS A 43 -17.53 13.17 0.81
N ALA A 44 -18.23 12.71 1.87
CA ALA A 44 -18.75 13.57 2.91
C ALA A 44 -17.62 14.30 3.67
N TYR A 45 -16.51 13.62 3.98
CA TYR A 45 -15.34 14.23 4.60
C TYR A 45 -14.75 15.34 3.73
N ASN A 46 -14.53 15.05 2.43
CA ASN A 46 -14.00 16.04 1.49
C ASN A 46 -14.96 17.22 1.27
N ALA A 47 -16.26 17.04 1.50
CA ALA A 47 -17.26 18.09 1.46
C ALA A 47 -17.39 18.88 2.78
N GLY A 48 -16.55 18.60 3.79
CA GLY A 48 -16.58 19.24 5.11
C GLY A 48 -17.73 18.78 6.01
N GLN A 49 -18.45 17.72 5.63
CA GLN A 49 -19.58 17.18 6.38
C GLN A 49 -19.09 16.10 7.36
N TYR A 50 -18.27 16.50 8.33
CA TYR A 50 -17.51 15.56 9.18
C TYR A 50 -18.39 14.61 9.99
N ASP A 51 -19.52 15.06 10.54
CA ASP A 51 -20.40 14.18 11.31
C ASP A 51 -21.08 13.11 10.42
N ARG A 52 -21.54 13.49 9.22
CA ARG A 52 -22.05 12.51 8.23
C ARG A 52 -20.95 11.57 7.74
N ALA A 53 -19.72 12.08 7.59
CA ALA A 53 -18.58 11.24 7.23
C ALA A 53 -18.36 10.17 8.30
N SER A 54 -18.34 10.55 9.58
CA SER A 54 -18.27 9.62 10.70
C SER A 54 -19.42 8.60 10.69
N GLU A 55 -20.66 9.01 10.43
CA GLU A 55 -21.81 8.09 10.33
C GLU A 55 -21.61 7.02 9.25
N TRP A 56 -21.27 7.42 8.02
CA TRP A 56 -21.04 6.48 6.92
C TRP A 56 -19.84 5.56 7.18
N LEU A 57 -18.75 6.11 7.71
CA LEU A 57 -17.54 5.33 7.98
C LEU A 57 -17.75 4.32 9.10
N ASN A 58 -18.43 4.72 10.19
CA ASN A 58 -18.84 3.79 11.26
C ASN A 58 -19.77 2.71 10.70
N MET A 59 -20.75 3.07 9.88
CA MET A 59 -21.62 2.08 9.25
C MET A 59 -20.82 1.04 8.44
N ALA A 60 -19.81 1.45 7.68
CA ALA A 60 -18.95 0.50 6.98
C ALA A 60 -18.17 -0.40 7.96
N ILE A 61 -17.53 0.21 8.97
CA ILE A 61 -16.70 -0.48 9.98
C ILE A 61 -17.52 -1.48 10.79
N ASP A 62 -18.68 -1.07 11.30
CA ASP A 62 -19.59 -1.89 12.12
C ASP A 62 -20.12 -3.11 11.34
N ASN A 63 -20.25 -2.98 10.02
CA ASN A 63 -20.63 -4.08 9.14
C ASN A 63 -19.44 -4.91 8.62
N GLY A 64 -18.24 -4.73 9.20
CA GLY A 64 -17.08 -5.58 8.96
C GLY A 64 -16.11 -5.08 7.87
N TYR A 65 -16.19 -3.81 7.47
CA TYR A 65 -15.21 -3.23 6.56
C TYR A 65 -13.86 -3.05 7.26
N ARG A 66 -12.87 -3.87 6.89
CA ARG A 66 -11.56 -3.98 7.58
C ARG A 66 -10.44 -3.17 6.93
N ASP A 67 -10.77 -2.21 6.08
CA ASP A 67 -9.77 -1.38 5.39
C ASP A 67 -9.23 -0.27 6.32
N PRO A 68 -7.89 -0.15 6.52
CA PRO A 68 -7.26 0.90 7.31
C PRO A 68 -7.70 2.31 6.90
N ARG A 69 -8.00 2.51 5.61
CA ARG A 69 -8.40 3.82 5.08
C ARG A 69 -9.69 4.31 5.73
N ALA A 70 -10.65 3.42 6.03
CA ALA A 70 -11.90 3.82 6.67
C ALA A 70 -11.65 4.38 8.07
N TYR A 71 -10.79 3.73 8.85
CA TYR A 71 -10.39 4.18 10.19
C TYR A 71 -9.63 5.50 10.15
N TYR A 72 -8.78 5.73 9.15
CA TYR A 72 -8.09 7.00 8.98
C TYR A 72 -9.05 8.13 8.65
N PHE A 73 -9.95 7.95 7.67
CA PHE A 73 -10.98 8.94 7.38
C PHE A 73 -11.94 9.18 8.54
N LEU A 74 -12.21 8.16 9.37
CA LEU A 74 -13.00 8.33 10.58
C LEU A 74 -12.24 9.21 11.58
N GLY A 75 -10.96 8.92 11.80
CA GLY A 75 -10.11 9.72 12.69
C GLY A 75 -9.96 11.16 12.22
N PHE A 76 -9.79 11.38 10.91
CA PHE A 76 -9.75 12.73 10.35
C PHE A 76 -11.08 13.48 10.53
N SER A 77 -12.21 12.79 10.37
CA SER A 77 -13.54 13.37 10.60
C SER A 77 -13.73 13.77 12.06
N SER A 78 -13.37 12.87 13.00
CA SER A 78 -13.44 13.17 14.44
C SER A 78 -12.51 14.30 14.84
N ALA A 79 -11.29 14.34 14.33
CA ALA A 79 -10.36 15.42 14.62
C ALA A 79 -10.83 16.78 14.07
N ALA A 80 -11.41 16.80 12.87
CA ALA A 80 -11.98 18.00 12.27
C ALA A 80 -13.20 18.52 13.04
N SER A 81 -13.98 17.63 13.68
CA SER A 81 -15.06 17.99 14.62
C SER A 81 -14.58 18.26 16.07
N GLY A 82 -13.26 18.31 16.32
CA GLY A 82 -12.69 18.61 17.64
C GLY A 82 -12.62 17.43 18.62
N ARG A 83 -12.97 16.21 18.19
CA ARG A 83 -12.97 14.99 19.01
C ARG A 83 -11.62 14.26 18.91
N GLN A 84 -10.57 14.86 19.48
CA GLN A 84 -9.19 14.38 19.31
C GLN A 84 -8.95 12.98 19.89
N VAL A 85 -9.55 12.64 21.03
CA VAL A 85 -9.38 11.30 21.66
C VAL A 85 -9.95 10.20 20.77
N GLU A 86 -11.12 10.44 20.16
CA GLU A 86 -11.72 9.49 19.20
C GLU A 86 -10.87 9.38 17.92
N ALA A 87 -10.29 10.49 17.49
CA ALA A 87 -9.41 10.52 16.32
C ALA A 87 -8.19 9.64 16.53
N GLU A 88 -7.49 9.81 17.66
CA GLU A 88 -6.33 9.00 18.02
C GLU A 88 -6.67 7.51 18.09
N GLY A 89 -7.79 7.15 18.73
CA GLY A 89 -8.25 5.76 18.78
C GLY A 89 -8.50 5.16 17.39
N SER A 90 -9.11 5.94 16.50
CA SER A 90 -9.35 5.52 15.10
C SER A 90 -8.04 5.37 14.33
N PHE A 91 -7.09 6.30 14.49
CA PHE A 91 -5.77 6.20 13.85
C PHE A 91 -5.00 4.97 14.34
N GLN A 92 -5.02 4.67 15.64
CA GLN A 92 -4.35 3.49 16.19
C GLN A 92 -4.93 2.20 15.62
N GLN A 93 -6.26 2.08 15.53
CA GLN A 93 -6.92 0.92 14.93
C GLN A 93 -6.56 0.76 13.46
N GLY A 94 -6.63 1.84 12.67
CA GLY A 94 -6.22 1.82 11.26
C GLY A 94 -4.75 1.42 11.08
N ALA A 95 -3.85 1.97 11.90
CA ALA A 95 -2.42 1.64 11.85
C ALA A 95 -2.13 0.19 12.23
N GLN A 96 -2.85 -0.37 13.21
CA GLN A 96 -2.73 -1.78 13.57
C GLN A 96 -3.17 -2.71 12.43
N LEU A 97 -4.24 -2.34 11.72
CA LEU A 97 -4.69 -3.08 10.53
C LEU A 97 -3.70 -2.95 9.36
N GLU A 98 -3.17 -1.76 9.10
CA GLU A 98 -2.16 -1.55 8.07
C GLU A 98 -0.90 -2.38 8.35
N ALA A 99 -0.40 -2.34 9.59
CA ALA A 99 0.81 -3.05 10.00
C ALA A 99 0.66 -4.58 9.96
N SER A 100 -0.57 -5.11 9.89
CA SER A 100 -0.81 -6.55 9.70
C SER A 100 -0.47 -7.06 8.29
N GLY A 101 -0.22 -6.17 7.32
CA GLY A 101 0.32 -6.51 6.00
C GLY A 101 -0.69 -6.77 4.89
N ALA A 102 -2.00 -6.67 5.16
CA ALA A 102 -3.04 -6.95 4.17
C ALA A 102 -3.31 -5.79 3.18
N PHE A 103 -2.80 -4.58 3.45
CA PHE A 103 -3.18 -3.37 2.74
C PHE A 103 -1.90 -2.65 2.26
N GLY A 104 -1.50 -2.92 1.01
CA GLY A 104 -0.26 -2.38 0.42
C GLY A 104 -0.28 -0.86 0.18
N ASN A 105 0.47 -0.39 -0.82
CA ASN A 105 0.71 1.04 -1.10
C ASN A 105 -0.53 1.92 -1.37
N SER A 106 -1.73 1.35 -1.43
CA SER A 106 -2.99 2.08 -1.67
C SER A 106 -3.35 3.07 -0.55
N VAL A 107 -2.93 2.78 0.68
CA VAL A 107 -3.22 3.62 1.85
C VAL A 107 -2.56 4.99 1.70
N GLY A 108 -1.26 5.04 1.41
CA GLY A 108 -0.52 6.28 1.24
C GLY A 108 -1.09 7.19 0.15
N ARG A 109 -1.57 6.61 -0.96
CA ARG A 109 -2.25 7.36 -2.03
C ARG A 109 -3.57 7.97 -1.54
N SER A 110 -4.35 7.26 -0.75
CA SER A 110 -5.67 7.72 -0.28
C SER A 110 -5.58 8.93 0.68
N ILE A 111 -4.50 9.04 1.43
CA ILE A 111 -4.27 10.12 2.40
C ILE A 111 -3.36 11.23 1.86
N SER A 112 -2.97 11.20 0.58
CA SER A 112 -2.03 12.17 -0.01
C SER A 112 -2.50 13.62 0.07
N ARG A 113 -3.81 13.85 0.12
CA ARG A 113 -4.40 15.19 0.27
C ARG A 113 -4.32 15.73 1.70
N ILE A 114 -4.06 14.86 2.67
CA ILE A 114 -4.03 15.22 4.08
C ILE A 114 -2.61 15.56 4.46
N GLN A 115 -2.42 16.83 4.81
CA GLN A 115 -1.13 17.45 5.05
C GLN A 115 -1.12 18.18 6.40
N GLY A 116 0.07 18.56 6.86
CA GLY A 116 0.25 19.34 8.07
C GLY A 116 0.24 18.51 9.37
N PRO A 117 -0.18 19.09 10.52
CA PRO A 117 -0.01 18.48 11.83
C PRO A 117 -0.77 17.15 11.98
N MET A 118 -1.96 17.06 11.39
CA MET A 118 -2.76 15.84 11.36
C MET A 118 -2.01 14.68 10.68
N ARG A 119 -1.27 14.99 9.61
CA ARG A 119 -0.49 14.00 8.88
C ARG A 119 0.69 13.52 9.72
N LEU A 120 1.38 14.42 10.40
CA LEU A 120 2.50 14.08 11.28
C LEU A 120 2.08 13.15 12.42
N GLN A 121 0.96 13.48 13.09
CA GLN A 121 0.39 12.64 14.15
C GLN A 121 0.07 11.23 13.64
N LEU A 122 -0.57 11.13 12.47
CA LEU A 122 -0.87 9.83 11.86
C LEU A 122 0.42 9.05 11.54
N GLU A 123 1.43 9.68 10.94
CA GLU A 123 2.68 8.96 10.61
C GLU A 123 3.40 8.44 11.86
N GLN A 124 3.39 9.19 12.97
CA GLN A 124 3.94 8.72 14.24
C GLN A 124 3.20 7.48 14.78
N ILE A 125 1.87 7.47 14.67
CA ILE A 125 1.05 6.31 15.05
C ILE A 125 1.32 5.13 14.11
N ARG A 126 1.47 5.36 12.80
CA ARG A 126 1.82 4.33 11.81
C ARG A 126 3.18 3.71 12.08
N GLU A 127 4.18 4.52 12.39
CA GLU A 127 5.50 4.04 12.76
C GLU A 127 5.45 3.16 14.01
N THR A 128 4.76 3.63 15.06
CA THR A 128 4.59 2.87 16.31
C THR A 128 3.90 1.52 16.06
N ALA A 129 2.86 1.48 15.24
CA ALA A 129 2.17 0.25 14.89
C ALA A 129 3.05 -0.73 14.11
N ARG A 130 3.89 -0.24 13.18
CA ARG A 130 4.86 -1.07 12.45
C ARG A 130 5.91 -1.67 13.38
N LEU A 131 6.44 -0.88 14.32
CA LEU A 131 7.38 -1.36 15.33
C LEU A 131 6.75 -2.46 16.21
N ASN A 132 5.49 -2.25 16.63
CA ASN A 132 4.76 -3.26 17.41
C ASN A 132 4.48 -4.54 16.60
N ALA A 133 4.12 -4.41 15.32
CA ALA A 133 3.93 -5.57 14.44
C ALA A 133 5.23 -6.36 14.23
N LEU A 134 6.36 -5.66 14.08
CA LEU A 134 7.68 -6.29 13.98
C LEU A 134 8.05 -7.01 15.29
N ALA A 135 7.89 -6.36 16.44
CA ALA A 135 8.19 -6.95 17.74
C ALA A 135 7.33 -8.20 18.01
N THR A 136 6.03 -8.13 17.71
CA THR A 136 5.12 -9.28 17.87
C THR A 136 5.45 -10.40 16.88
N GLY A 137 5.83 -10.08 15.64
CA GLY A 137 6.31 -11.05 14.66
C GLY A 137 7.58 -11.77 15.11
N GLN A 138 8.55 -11.04 15.67
CA GLN A 138 9.77 -11.60 16.25
C GLN A 138 9.47 -12.50 17.44
N ALA A 139 8.59 -12.07 18.35
CA ALA A 139 8.20 -12.86 19.52
C ALA A 139 7.54 -14.19 19.10
N ARG A 140 6.62 -14.15 18.13
CA ARG A 140 5.99 -15.35 17.54
C ARG A 140 7.03 -16.28 16.89
N SER A 141 7.99 -15.72 16.18
CA SER A 141 9.06 -16.49 15.55
C SER A 141 9.95 -17.18 16.58
N LYS A 142 10.37 -16.45 17.63
CA LYS A 142 11.15 -17.00 18.75
C LYS A 142 10.40 -18.13 19.47
N ALA A 143 9.11 -17.95 19.76
CA ALA A 143 8.28 -18.99 20.36
C ALA A 143 8.24 -20.25 19.47
N ARG A 144 8.03 -20.07 18.16
CA ARG A 144 8.01 -21.17 17.19
C ARG A 144 9.36 -21.92 17.13
N TYR A 145 10.50 -21.22 17.16
CA TYR A 145 11.82 -21.87 17.19
C TYR A 145 12.08 -22.61 18.50
N GLY A 146 11.65 -22.05 19.64
CA GLY A 146 11.76 -22.71 20.94
C GLY A 146 10.96 -24.01 21.02
N GLU A 147 9.76 -24.05 20.43
CA GLU A 147 8.95 -25.28 20.34
C GLU A 147 9.58 -26.36 19.45
N LEU A 148 10.32 -25.96 18.40
CA LEU A 148 11.00 -26.89 17.49
C LEU A 148 12.35 -27.39 18.04
N GLY A 149 12.79 -26.93 19.22
CA GLY A 149 14.06 -27.34 19.83
C GLY A 149 15.30 -26.87 19.05
N VAL A 150 15.16 -25.91 18.14
CA VAL A 150 16.27 -25.34 17.38
C VAL A 150 16.91 -24.22 18.22
N PRO A 151 18.21 -24.32 18.58
CA PRO A 151 18.86 -23.26 19.36
C PRO A 151 18.91 -21.95 18.55
N ALA A 152 18.56 -20.84 19.22
CA ALA A 152 18.52 -19.50 18.63
C ALA A 152 19.91 -18.94 18.24
N ASP A 153 20.99 -19.66 18.60
CA ASP A 153 22.38 -19.22 18.45
C ASP A 153 22.89 -19.19 17.01
N GLY A 154 22.14 -19.69 16.03
CA GLY A 154 22.53 -19.71 14.61
C GLY A 154 22.08 -18.49 13.79
N MET A 155 21.28 -17.58 14.35
CA MET A 155 20.64 -16.49 13.61
C MET A 155 21.14 -15.11 14.06
N ALA A 156 22.46 -14.91 14.09
CA ALA A 156 23.03 -13.57 14.13
C ALA A 156 22.61 -12.83 12.84
N PRO A 157 22.19 -11.55 12.90
CA PRO A 157 21.85 -10.80 11.71
C PRO A 157 23.11 -10.69 10.82
N LEU A 158 22.97 -11.03 9.54
CA LEU A 158 23.96 -10.84 8.47
C LEU A 158 24.18 -9.35 8.19
N ASN A 159 24.56 -8.56 9.20
CA ASN A 159 24.75 -7.12 9.06
C ASN A 159 26.17 -6.62 9.41
N ASP A 160 27.09 -7.53 9.74
CA ASP A 160 28.52 -7.22 9.85
C ASP A 160 29.29 -7.83 8.68
N MET A 161 29.03 -7.34 7.46
CA MET A 161 30.01 -7.42 6.36
C MET A 161 30.57 -6.02 6.13
N ALA A 162 31.32 -5.52 7.11
CA ALA A 162 32.26 -4.42 6.87
C ALA A 162 33.42 -4.97 6.01
N PRO A 163 33.89 -4.25 4.99
CA PRO A 163 35.06 -4.67 4.23
C PRO A 163 36.31 -4.48 5.10
N ALA A 164 36.86 -5.57 5.64
CA ALA A 164 38.15 -5.53 6.31
C ALA A 164 39.26 -5.39 5.26
N ALA A 165 39.58 -4.14 4.93
CA ALA A 165 40.84 -3.78 4.30
C ALA A 165 41.98 -3.87 5.34
N ASP A 166 43.04 -4.56 4.94
CA ASP A 166 44.42 -4.48 5.42
C ASP A 166 44.69 -4.40 6.93
N ALA A 167 44.96 -5.55 7.55
CA ALA A 167 45.91 -5.62 8.64
C ALA A 167 46.61 -7.00 8.72
N ALA A 168 47.90 -6.97 8.37
CA ALA A 168 48.96 -7.83 8.89
C ALA A 168 49.02 -9.30 8.43
N ALA A 169 49.63 -9.49 7.26
CA ALA A 169 50.48 -10.64 7.01
C ALA A 169 51.70 -10.63 7.94
N ALA A 170 51.88 -11.69 8.73
CA ALA A 170 53.16 -12.37 9.04
C ALA A 170 53.07 -13.09 10.41
N ASN A 171 52.93 -14.41 10.42
CA ASN A 171 53.97 -15.32 10.95
C ASN A 171 53.50 -16.80 11.06
N ASN A 172 54.03 -17.58 10.11
CA ASN A 172 54.40 -18.99 10.13
C ASN A 172 53.39 -20.13 9.88
N PRO A 173 53.88 -21.23 9.25
CA PRO A 173 53.11 -22.10 8.37
C PRO A 173 52.94 -23.51 8.95
N ALA A 174 52.14 -24.33 8.25
CA ALA A 174 51.91 -25.76 8.48
C ALA A 174 50.89 -26.12 9.57
N ALA A 175 49.61 -26.04 9.20
CA ALA A 175 48.62 -27.02 9.62
C ALA A 175 47.67 -27.29 8.45
N ALA A 176 47.76 -28.51 7.91
CA ALA A 176 47.07 -28.96 6.73
C ALA A 176 45.54 -28.84 6.87
N ALA A 177 44.91 -28.17 5.91
CA ALA A 177 43.48 -28.23 5.67
C ALA A 177 43.08 -29.67 5.29
N ARG A 178 42.25 -30.30 6.12
CA ARG A 178 41.39 -31.39 5.69
C ARG A 178 39.96 -30.85 5.66
N PRO A 179 39.26 -30.83 4.51
CA PRO A 179 37.84 -30.56 4.51
C PRO A 179 37.11 -31.73 5.20
N ARG A 180 36.39 -31.40 6.27
CA ARG A 180 35.50 -32.33 6.97
C ARG A 180 34.27 -32.53 6.07
N GLY A 181 34.25 -33.66 5.34
CA GLY A 181 33.10 -34.03 4.52
C GLY A 181 31.86 -34.19 5.40
N VAL A 182 30.85 -33.36 5.15
CA VAL A 182 29.49 -33.57 5.65
C VAL A 182 28.90 -34.68 4.77
N MET A 183 28.66 -35.87 5.34
CA MET A 183 27.90 -36.90 4.65
C MET A 183 26.46 -36.44 4.53
N ALA A 184 26.00 -36.21 3.30
CA ALA A 184 24.59 -36.10 2.97
C ALA A 184 23.89 -37.45 3.25
N PRO A 185 22.63 -37.47 3.71
CA PRO A 185 21.85 -38.70 3.82
C PRO A 185 21.69 -39.34 2.45
N ALA A 186 21.97 -40.64 2.36
CA ALA A 186 21.88 -41.41 1.11
C ALA A 186 20.42 -41.44 0.62
N VAL A 187 20.16 -40.76 -0.49
CA VAL A 187 18.92 -40.88 -1.26
C VAL A 187 19.02 -42.18 -2.07
N PRO A 188 18.02 -43.08 -2.04
CA PRO A 188 18.03 -44.27 -2.88
C PRO A 188 18.03 -43.86 -4.35
N ALA A 189 18.92 -44.45 -5.15
CA ALA A 189 19.03 -44.22 -6.58
C ALA A 189 17.75 -44.67 -7.30
N GLY A 190 16.88 -43.71 -7.56
CA GLY A 190 15.74 -43.80 -8.47
C GLY A 190 15.62 -42.45 -9.15
N GLU A 191 15.79 -42.47 -10.48
CA GLU A 191 15.60 -41.40 -11.47
C GLU A 191 15.37 -40.01 -10.87
N ASP A 192 16.44 -39.21 -10.84
CA ASP A 192 16.35 -37.78 -10.56
C ASP A 192 15.47 -37.14 -11.65
N PRO A 193 14.27 -36.63 -11.31
CA PRO A 193 13.35 -36.04 -12.28
C PRO A 193 13.86 -34.69 -12.82
N PHE A 194 15.02 -34.21 -12.36
CA PHE A 194 15.70 -33.00 -12.82
C PHE A 194 17.02 -33.31 -13.55
N ALA A 195 17.36 -34.58 -13.78
CA ALA A 195 18.58 -34.95 -14.49
C ALA A 195 18.64 -34.41 -15.93
N ASP A 196 17.49 -34.20 -16.57
CA ASP A 196 17.41 -33.70 -17.95
C ASP A 196 17.76 -32.20 -18.10
N ASP A 197 17.78 -31.43 -16.99
CA ASP A 197 18.02 -29.97 -17.02
C ASP A 197 19.44 -29.56 -16.56
N LEU A 198 20.29 -30.51 -16.18
CA LEU A 198 21.65 -30.22 -15.69
C LEU A 198 22.69 -30.07 -16.80
N ASP A 199 22.37 -30.48 -18.04
CA ASP A 199 23.25 -30.36 -19.21
C ASP A 199 22.94 -29.14 -20.09
N GLN A 200 22.04 -28.26 -19.66
CA GLN A 200 21.77 -26.99 -20.35
C GLN A 200 22.64 -25.88 -19.75
N ASP A 201 23.62 -25.42 -20.52
CA ASP A 201 24.29 -24.15 -20.22
C ASP A 201 23.21 -23.05 -20.10
N PRO A 202 23.27 -22.16 -19.08
CA PRO A 202 22.30 -21.09 -18.93
C PRO A 202 22.36 -20.18 -20.17
N VAL A 203 21.33 -20.28 -21.02
CA VAL A 203 21.19 -19.40 -22.18
C VAL A 203 20.74 -18.03 -21.66
N VAL A 204 21.68 -17.09 -21.62
CA VAL A 204 21.37 -15.68 -21.44
C VAL A 204 20.85 -15.16 -22.77
N GLU A 205 19.51 -15.09 -22.92
CA GLU A 205 18.87 -14.67 -24.17
C GLU A 205 19.14 -13.20 -24.55
N SER A 206 19.61 -12.36 -23.62
CA SER A 206 20.22 -11.05 -23.90
C SER A 206 21.02 -10.56 -22.70
N ASN A 207 22.13 -9.83 -22.93
CA ASN A 207 22.88 -9.16 -21.87
C ASN A 207 22.28 -7.79 -21.48
N ASP A 208 21.18 -7.40 -22.12
CA ASP A 208 20.46 -6.16 -21.89
C ASP A 208 18.97 -6.45 -21.62
N VAL A 209 18.53 -6.10 -20.43
CA VAL A 209 17.15 -6.31 -19.92
C VAL A 209 16.15 -5.38 -20.60
N LEU A 210 16.62 -4.39 -21.37
CA LEU A 210 15.78 -3.40 -22.04
C LEU A 210 15.70 -3.57 -23.58
N GLU A 211 16.45 -4.51 -24.14
CA GLU A 211 16.41 -4.79 -25.58
C GLU A 211 15.08 -5.50 -25.93
N GLY A 212 14.20 -4.79 -26.65
CA GLY A 212 12.85 -5.23 -27.02
C GLY A 212 11.69 -4.41 -26.43
N VAL A 213 11.94 -3.54 -25.44
CA VAL A 213 10.90 -2.64 -24.90
C VAL A 213 10.55 -1.51 -25.88
N ALA A 214 11.47 -1.17 -26.79
CA ALA A 214 11.25 -0.16 -27.83
C ALA A 214 10.40 -0.63 -29.02
N GLU A 215 10.23 -1.95 -29.23
CA GLU A 215 9.47 -2.48 -30.37
C GLU A 215 7.98 -2.69 -30.08
N ASN A 216 7.54 -2.54 -28.82
CA ASN A 216 6.14 -2.44 -28.43
C ASN A 216 5.67 -0.99 -28.21
N ALA A 217 6.34 -0.03 -28.86
CA ALA A 217 5.76 1.30 -29.04
C ALA A 217 4.46 1.16 -29.85
N VAL A 218 3.36 1.55 -29.23
CA VAL A 218 2.01 1.62 -29.80
C VAL A 218 2.10 2.17 -31.23
N PRO A 219 1.54 1.49 -32.26
CA PRO A 219 1.59 2.00 -33.62
C PRO A 219 0.89 3.36 -33.66
N ALA A 220 1.67 4.37 -34.02
CA ALA A 220 1.16 5.66 -34.44
C ALA A 220 0.46 5.49 -35.80
N GLU A 221 -0.60 6.26 -35.95
CA GLU A 221 -1.26 6.66 -37.20
C GLU A 221 -2.40 5.77 -37.72
N GLY A 222 -3.61 6.22 -37.38
CA GLY A 222 -4.75 6.16 -38.27
C GLY A 222 -5.08 7.58 -38.74
N GLU A 223 -4.38 8.04 -39.77
CA GLU A 223 -4.72 9.25 -40.52
C GLU A 223 -5.88 8.91 -41.47
N ALA A 224 -6.99 9.65 -41.34
CA ALA A 224 -8.13 9.58 -42.26
C ALA A 224 -8.69 11.01 -42.46
N PRO A 225 -9.27 11.29 -43.64
CA PRO A 225 -9.01 12.51 -44.39
C PRO A 225 -9.86 13.71 -43.96
N ALA A 226 -9.31 14.89 -44.27
CA ALA A 226 -9.91 16.21 -44.14
C ALA A 226 -11.35 16.27 -44.66
N ALA A 227 -12.27 16.57 -43.75
CA ALA A 227 -13.59 17.09 -44.06
C ALA A 227 -13.65 18.57 -43.63
N ALA A 228 -14.23 19.38 -44.50
CA ALA A 228 -14.18 20.84 -44.53
C ALA A 228 -14.60 21.55 -43.23
N GLU A 229 -13.91 22.67 -42.96
CA GLU A 229 -14.26 23.68 -41.97
C GLU A 229 -15.68 24.25 -42.16
N PRO A 230 -16.41 24.54 -41.07
CA PRO A 230 -17.22 25.73 -40.98
C PRO A 230 -16.42 26.82 -40.26
N ALA A 231 -16.17 27.91 -40.99
CA ALA A 231 -15.57 29.12 -40.46
C ALA A 231 -16.41 29.72 -39.32
N GLY A 232 -15.70 30.23 -38.31
CA GLY A 232 -16.21 31.25 -37.41
C GLY A 232 -16.49 30.77 -36.00
N GLU A 233 -15.54 30.95 -35.10
CA GLU A 233 -15.65 31.83 -33.93
C GLU A 233 -14.31 31.82 -33.17
N GLY A 234 -13.86 33.00 -32.75
CA GLY A 234 -12.48 33.30 -32.39
C GLY A 234 -11.89 32.49 -31.24
N SER A 235 -10.56 32.44 -31.21
CA SER A 235 -9.80 31.88 -30.10
C SER A 235 -10.23 32.53 -28.77
N PRO A 236 -10.49 31.75 -27.71
CA PRO A 236 -10.89 32.26 -26.39
C PRO A 236 -9.77 33.02 -25.65
N PHE A 237 -8.64 33.23 -26.31
CA PHE A 237 -7.47 33.96 -25.80
C PHE A 237 -7.31 35.34 -26.41
N ASP A 238 -8.21 35.77 -27.30
CA ASP A 238 -8.12 37.06 -28.02
C ASP A 238 -9.08 38.12 -27.44
N ALA A 239 -9.28 38.12 -26.13
CA ALA A 239 -10.00 39.17 -25.42
C ALA A 239 -9.01 40.27 -24.96
N PRO A 240 -9.31 41.56 -25.15
CA PRO A 240 -8.46 42.63 -24.65
C PRO A 240 -8.43 42.59 -23.12
N SER A 241 -7.24 42.75 -22.57
CA SER A 241 -6.93 42.78 -21.14
C SER A 241 -7.74 43.83 -20.40
N SER A 242 -8.89 43.43 -19.85
CA SER A 242 -9.51 44.12 -18.73
C SER A 242 -8.94 43.51 -17.46
N ASP A 243 -7.93 44.17 -16.90
CA ASP A 243 -7.38 43.86 -15.58
C ASP A 243 -8.50 43.89 -14.53
N PRO A 244 -8.80 42.76 -13.86
CA PRO A 244 -9.86 42.70 -12.85
C PRO A 244 -9.50 43.47 -11.55
N PHE A 245 -8.28 44.00 -11.43
CA PHE A 245 -7.86 44.85 -10.32
C PHE A 245 -7.89 46.35 -10.65
N ALA A 246 -8.26 46.74 -11.86
CA ALA A 246 -8.46 48.14 -12.20
C ALA A 246 -9.76 48.67 -11.56
N ASN A 247 -9.60 49.52 -10.56
CA ASN A 247 -10.67 50.17 -9.80
C ASN A 247 -11.61 50.99 -10.74
N PRO A 248 -12.93 50.74 -10.76
CA PRO A 248 -13.86 51.49 -11.60
C PRO A 248 -14.28 52.76 -10.88
N GLY A 249 -13.43 53.78 -10.90
CA GLY A 249 -13.77 55.06 -10.30
C GLY A 249 -12.58 56.01 -10.29
N GLY A 250 -12.54 56.90 -11.29
CA GLY A 250 -11.72 58.10 -11.19
C GLY A 250 -12.20 58.94 -10.00
N GLY A 251 -11.31 59.15 -9.05
CA GLY A 251 -11.52 60.00 -7.89
C GLY A 251 -10.33 59.84 -6.95
N ASP A 252 -9.64 60.94 -6.69
CA ASP A 252 -8.44 61.05 -5.88
C ASP A 252 -8.58 60.31 -4.54
N ALA A 253 -7.88 59.18 -4.41
CA ALA A 253 -7.70 58.49 -3.16
C ALA A 253 -6.20 58.22 -3.02
N GLU A 254 -5.58 59.02 -2.15
CA GLU A 254 -4.23 58.84 -1.62
C GLU A 254 -3.91 57.34 -1.44
N ASP A 255 -2.86 56.89 -2.12
CA ASP A 255 -2.33 55.54 -1.97
C ASP A 255 -1.81 55.35 -0.54
N PRO A 256 -2.41 54.45 0.28
CA PRO A 256 -1.98 54.22 1.66
C PRO A 256 -0.61 53.53 1.76
N PHE A 257 -0.02 53.13 0.63
CA PHE A 257 1.32 52.52 0.56
C PHE A 257 2.37 53.45 -0.06
N SER A 258 1.99 54.62 -0.55
CA SER A 258 2.94 55.62 -1.07
C SER A 258 3.13 56.77 -0.08
N SER A 259 3.64 56.46 1.11
CA SER A 259 4.34 57.45 1.93
C SER A 259 5.75 56.95 2.20
N GLY A 260 6.73 57.72 1.73
CA GLY A 260 8.14 57.41 1.83
C GLY A 260 8.63 57.33 3.28
N GLY A 261 9.54 56.39 3.50
CA GLY A 261 10.35 56.24 4.69
C GLY A 261 11.33 55.11 4.43
N SER A 262 12.53 55.47 3.98
CA SER A 262 13.65 54.55 3.80
C SER A 262 14.14 54.08 5.17
N ASP A 263 13.56 53.01 5.69
CA ASP A 263 14.13 52.22 6.78
C ASP A 263 13.84 50.75 6.48
N ASP A 264 14.75 50.11 5.74
CA ASP A 264 14.74 48.67 5.50
C ASP A 264 15.34 47.97 6.74
N PRO A 265 14.58 47.15 7.48
CA PRO A 265 15.04 46.51 8.72
C PRO A 265 15.88 45.24 8.48
N PHE A 266 16.27 44.94 7.24
CA PHE A 266 17.00 43.72 6.88
C PHE A 266 18.37 43.95 6.24
N ASP A 267 18.95 45.14 6.40
CA ASP A 267 20.36 45.39 6.06
C ASP A 267 21.24 45.15 7.30
N PHE A 268 21.83 43.95 7.41
CA PHE A 268 22.86 43.54 8.38
C PHE A 268 24.10 43.02 7.66
#